data_AF-A0A7X6T4X3-F1
#
_entry.id   AF-A0A7X6T4X3-F1
#
_cell.length_a   1.000
_cell.length_b   1.000
_cell.length_c   1.000
_cell.angle_alpha   90.00
_cell.angle_beta   90.00
_cell.angle_gamma   90.00
#
_symmetry.space_group_name_H-M   'P 1'
#
loop_
_entity.id
_entity.type
_entity.pdbx_description
1 polymer ?
#
loop_
_entity_poly.entity_id
_entity_poly.type
_entity_poly.pdbx_seq_one_letter_code
_entity_poly.pdbx_strand_id
1 'polypeptide(L)'
;FLIALLSGLSEVVGALLGILLFSVGNLELMLGFVLASTAGVMVYISFDELLPTAERYGEHHLSIYGVLAGMGVMALSLLFLA
;
A
#
# COMPACT_ATOMS: atom_id res chain seq x y z
N PHE A 1 -2.60 -4.13 -20.48
CA PHE A 1 -1.43 -4.94 -20.09
C PHE A 1 -0.18 -4.09 -19.92
N LEU A 2 0.30 -3.40 -20.96
CA LEU A 2 1.51 -2.56 -20.89
C LEU A 2 1.47 -1.53 -19.73
N ILE A 3 0.34 -0.83 -19.55
CA ILE A 3 0.16 0.19 -18.48
C ILE A 3 0.26 -0.44 -17.08
N ALA A 4 -0.36 -1.62 -16.87
CA ALA A 4 -0.27 -2.34 -15.60
C ALA A 4 1.16 -2.83 -15.31
N LEU A 5 1.89 -3.23 -16.35
CA LEU A 5 3.30 -3.60 -16.24
C LEU A 5 4.18 -2.39 -15.87
N LEU A 6 3.97 -1.24 -16.52
CA LEU A 6 4.67 0.01 -16.19
C LEU A 6 4.36 0.45 -14.75
N SER A 7 3.12 0.29 -14.29
CA SER A 7 2.73 0.58 -12.91
C SER A 7 3.48 -0.31 -11.92
N GLY A 8 3.58 -1.62 -12.17
CA GLY A 8 4.35 -2.53 -11.32
C GLY A 8 5.86 -2.23 -11.33
N LEU A 9 6.42 -1.81 -12.46
CA LEU A 9 7.82 -1.39 -12.55
C LEU A 9 8.13 -0.15 -11.69
N SER A 10 7.12 0.70 -11.43
CA SER A 10 7.26 1.89 -10.61
C SER A 10 7.75 1.56 -9.19
N GLU A 11 7.29 0.46 -8.59
CA GLU A 11 7.74 0.03 -7.26
C GLU A 11 9.22 -0.39 -7.26
N VAL A 12 9.66 -1.12 -8.29
CA VAL A 12 11.07 -1.54 -8.44
C VAL A 12 11.97 -0.32 -8.62
N VAL A 13 11.55 0.64 -9.45
CA VAL A 13 12.28 1.90 -9.63
C VAL A 13 12.32 2.70 -8.32
N GLY A 14 11.20 2.78 -7.59
CA GLY A 14 11.14 3.40 -6.28
C GLY A 14 12.07 2.75 -5.26
N ALA A 15 12.17 1.42 -5.25
CA ALA A 15 13.08 0.68 -4.38
C ALA A 15 14.56 0.98 -4.72
N LEU A 16 14.92 1.01 -6.01
CA LEU A 16 16.28 1.37 -6.44
C LEU A 16 16.66 2.80 -6.06
N LEU A 17 15.74 3.75 -6.26
CA LEU A 17 15.92 5.14 -5.83
C LEU A 17 16.02 5.25 -4.31
N GLY A 18 15.21 4.49 -3.56
CA GLY A 18 15.29 4.41 -2.11
C GLY A 18 16.66 3.97 -1.62
N ILE A 19 17.22 2.89 -2.19
CA ILE A 19 18.58 2.41 -1.84
C ILE A 19 19.63 3.51 -2.04
N LEU A 20 19.55 4.26 -3.15
CA LEU A 20 20.48 5.35 -3.43
C LEU A 20 20.31 6.52 -2.43
N LEU A 21 19.07 6.96 -2.18
CA LEU A 21 18.77 8.10 -1.32
C LEU A 21 19.07 7.81 0.15
N PHE A 22 18.76 6.61 0.62
CA PHE A 22 18.99 6.21 2.00
C PHE A 22 20.48 6.04 2.35
N SER A 23 21.37 5.96 1.34
CA SER A 23 22.82 5.87 1.55
C SER A 23 23.49 7.18 1.98
N VAL A 24 22.79 8.33 1.83
CA VAL A 24 23.37 9.67 1.97
C VAL A 24 23.00 10.35 3.30
N GLY A 25 21.99 9.85 4.02
CA GLY A 25 21.41 10.51 5.20
C GLY A 25 21.10 9.58 6.37
N ASN A 26 20.33 10.07 7.34
CA ASN A 26 19.86 9.26 8.46
C ASN A 26 18.74 8.31 7.97
N LEU A 27 19.11 7.04 7.81
CA LEU A 27 18.22 5.98 7.30
C LEU A 27 16.91 5.89 8.09
N GLU A 28 16.95 5.87 9.42
CA GLU A 28 15.75 5.69 10.26
C GLU A 28 14.74 6.82 10.05
N LEU A 29 15.22 8.07 10.02
CA LEU A 29 14.35 9.23 9.87
C LEU A 29 13.75 9.31 8.46
N MET A 30 14.55 9.03 7.42
CA MET A 30 14.08 9.01 6.04
C MET A 30 13.08 7.87 5.79
N LEU A 31 13.37 6.68 6.30
CA LEU A 31 12.52 5.51 6.17
C LEU A 31 11.20 5.72 6.91
N GLY A 32 11.23 6.31 8.12
CA GLY A 32 10.04 6.72 8.85
C GLY A 32 9.16 7.69 8.07
N PHE A 33 9.75 8.74 7.48
CA PHE A 33 9.01 9.70 6.65
C PHE A 33 8.39 9.06 5.40
N VAL A 34 9.14 8.23 4.69
CA VAL A 34 8.67 7.57 3.46
C VAL A 34 7.56 6.57 3.78
N LEU A 35 7.74 5.71 4.78
CA LEU A 35 6.73 4.73 5.18
C LEU A 35 5.45 5.41 5.68
N ALA A 36 5.57 6.47 6.50
CA ALA A 36 4.40 7.22 6.96
C ALA A 36 3.65 7.89 5.81
N SER A 37 4.38 8.49 4.87
CA SER A 37 3.79 9.13 3.69
C SER A 37 3.06 8.11 2.80
N THR A 38 3.70 6.97 2.52
CA THR A 38 3.10 5.89 1.72
C THR A 38 1.89 5.29 2.41
N ALA A 39 1.94 5.06 3.73
CA ALA A 39 0.81 4.57 4.49
C ALA A 39 -0.39 5.52 4.40
N GLY A 40 -0.16 6.83 4.54
CA GLY A 40 -1.23 7.83 4.40
C GLY A 40 -1.89 7.84 3.02
N VAL A 41 -1.09 7.84 1.95
CA VAL A 41 -1.61 7.82 0.57
C VAL A 41 -2.39 6.54 0.28
N MET A 42 -1.89 5.38 0.70
CA MET A 42 -2.57 4.10 0.46
C MET A 42 -3.88 3.98 1.25
N VAL A 43 -3.95 4.54 2.47
CA VAL A 43 -5.20 4.63 3.23
C VAL A 43 -6.23 5.47 2.46
N TYR A 44 -5.84 6.66 1.98
CA TYR A 44 -6.73 7.51 1.18
C TYR A 44 -7.23 6.79 -0.08
N ILE A 45 -6.32 6.23 -0.90
CA ILE A 45 -6.71 5.50 -2.12
C ILE A 45 -7.64 4.33 -1.79
N SER A 46 -7.34 3.57 -0.74
CA SER A 46 -8.15 2.40 -0.38
C SER A 46 -9.56 2.75 0.05
N PHE A 47 -9.72 3.78 0.88
CA PHE A 47 -11.02 4.14 1.46
C PHE A 47 -11.83 5.13 0.61
N ASP A 48 -11.20 6.09 -0.06
CA ASP A 48 -11.89 7.12 -0.84
C ASP A 48 -12.03 6.75 -2.33
N GLU A 49 -11.16 5.91 -2.88
CA GLU A 49 -11.18 5.57 -4.31
C GLU A 49 -11.60 4.12 -4.55
N LEU A 50 -10.92 3.15 -3.93
CA LEU A 50 -11.16 1.73 -4.17
C LEU A 50 -12.46 1.24 -3.51
N LEU A 51 -12.71 1.59 -2.24
CA LEU A 51 -13.92 1.15 -1.53
C LEU A 51 -15.22 1.66 -2.18
N PRO A 52 -15.37 2.95 -2.55
CA PRO A 52 -16.58 3.43 -3.21
C PRO A 52 -16.74 2.85 -4.61
N THR A 53 -15.62 2.60 -5.31
CA THR A 53 -15.65 1.91 -6.60
C THR A 53 -16.13 0.46 -6.44
N ALA A 54 -15.64 -0.27 -5.44
CA ALA A 54 -16.09 -1.63 -5.12
C ALA A 54 -17.58 -1.67 -4.74
N GLU A 55 -18.07 -0.68 -3.99
CA GLU A 55 -19.49 -0.53 -3.64
C GLU A 55 -20.39 -0.24 -4.85
N ARG A 56 -19.90 0.51 -5.84
CA ARG A 56 -20.66 0.80 -7.06
C ARG A 56 -20.78 -0.40 -8.00
N TYR A 57 -19.78 -1.28 -8.01
CA TYR A 57 -19.72 -2.44 -8.91
C TYR A 57 -20.14 -3.77 -8.26
N GLY A 58 -20.19 -3.88 -6.93
CA GLY A 58 -20.57 -5.08 -6.18
C GLY A 58 -21.67 -4.85 -5.15
N GLU A 59 -22.13 -5.90 -4.46
CA GLU A 59 -23.07 -5.75 -3.35
C GLU A 59 -22.36 -5.10 -2.14
N HIS A 60 -22.94 -4.02 -1.61
CA HIS A 60 -22.41 -3.19 -0.53
C HIS A 60 -21.79 -3.99 0.64
N HIS A 61 -22.41 -5.12 1.01
CA HIS A 61 -21.94 -5.96 2.11
C HIS A 61 -20.67 -6.74 1.79
N LEU A 62 -20.50 -7.24 0.56
CA LEU A 62 -19.35 -8.06 0.17
C LEU A 62 -18.04 -7.24 0.18
N SER A 63 -18.10 -5.98 -0.22
CA SER A 63 -16.95 -5.06 -0.22
C SER A 63 -16.41 -4.83 1.19
N ILE A 64 -17.30 -4.59 2.16
CA ILE A 64 -16.93 -4.37 3.56
C ILE A 64 -16.35 -5.66 4.18
N TYR A 65 -16.94 -6.82 3.90
CA TYR A 65 -16.38 -8.10 4.35
C TYR A 65 -14.99 -8.35 3.76
N GLY A 66 -14.76 -7.97 2.49
CA GLY A 66 -13.46 -8.05 1.85
C GLY A 66 -12.38 -7.19 2.53
N VAL A 67 -12.71 -5.94 2.87
CA VAL A 67 -11.79 -5.05 3.61
C VAL A 67 -11.47 -5.60 5.00
N LEU A 68 -12.49 -6.03 5.76
CA LEU A 68 -12.31 -6.62 7.08
C LEU A 68 -11.44 -7.89 7.03
N ALA A 69 -11.70 -8.78 6.07
CA ALA A 69 -10.91 -9.98 5.88
C ALA A 69 -9.46 -9.64 5.50
N GLY A 70 -9.24 -8.68 4.59
CA GLY A 70 -7.90 -8.23 4.20
C GLY A 70 -7.10 -7.65 5.36
N MET A 71 -7.73 -6.80 6.19
CA MET A 71 -7.13 -6.29 7.43
C MET A 71 -6.77 -7.43 8.40
N GLY A 72 -7.66 -8.43 8.53
CA GLY A 72 -7.41 -9.62 9.35
C GLY A 72 -6.21 -10.44 8.87
N VAL A 73 -6.10 -10.70 7.56
CA VAL A 73 -4.95 -11.41 6.97
C VAL A 73 -3.65 -10.64 7.19
N MET A 74 -3.67 -9.31 7.02
CA MET A 74 -2.49 -8.48 7.27
C MET A 74 -2.07 -8.51 8.74
N ALA A 75 -3.02 -8.39 9.68
CA ALA A 75 -2.74 -8.46 11.11
C ALA A 75 -2.17 -9.83 11.51
N LEU A 76 -2.72 -10.93 11.00
CA LEU A 76 -2.21 -12.29 11.23
C LEU A 76 -0.79 -12.45 10.66
N SER A 77 -0.54 -11.88 9.48
CA SER A 77 0.79 -11.92 8.85
C SER A 77 1.83 -11.18 9.69
N LEU A 78 1.48 -10.02 10.24
CA LEU A 78 2.35 -9.27 11.15
C LEU A 78 2.60 -10.03 12.46
N LEU A 79 1.59 -10.71 13.01
CA LEU A 79 1.75 -11.55 14.21
C LEU A 79 2.66 -12.77 13.97
N PHE A 80 2.64 -13.34 12.76
CA PHE A 80 3.52 -14.46 12.41
C PHE A 80 4.97 -14.04 12.14
N LEU A 81 5.16 -12.79 11.69
CA LEU A 81 6.47 -12.25 11.33
C LEU A 81 7.19 -11.54 12.51
N ALA A 82 6.42 -11.13 13.52
CA ALA A 82 6.90 -10.56 14.79
C ALA A 82 7.45 -11.64 15.73
#